data_AF-A0A3D5YFQ1-F1
#
_entry.id   AF-A0A3D5YFQ1-F1
#
_cell.length_a   1.000
_cell.length_b   1.000
_cell.length_c   1.000
_cell.angle_alpha   90.00
_cell.angle_beta   90.00
_cell.angle_gamma   90.00
#
_symmetry.space_group_name_H-M   'P 1'
#
loop_
_entity.id
_entity.type
_entity.pdbx_description
1 polymer ?
#
loop_
_entity_poly.entity_id
_entity_poly.type
_entity_poly.pdbx_seq_one_letter_code
_entity_poly.pdbx_strand_id
1 'polypeptide(L)'
;MVTYTPAMQQYIDIKKQCADCILFFRMGDFYETFFEDAKIASKILDLVLTSKNKDSENPIPMAGIPYHSVDKYIPKLISHGHKVAIAEQTTDPIPGKIVERKITQIITP
;
A
#
# COMPACT_ATOMS: atom_id res chain seq x y z
N MET A 1 11.12 -12.94 17.01
CA MET A 1 10.17 -11.88 16.66
C MET A 1 10.55 -11.35 15.29
N VAL A 2 9.61 -11.27 14.35
CA VAL A 2 9.88 -10.67 13.03
C VAL A 2 10.07 -9.17 13.24
N THR A 3 11.22 -8.64 12.83
CA THR A 3 11.53 -7.20 12.94
C THR A 3 11.23 -6.55 11.60
N TYR A 4 10.21 -5.70 11.56
CA TYR A 4 9.85 -4.95 10.35
C TYR A 4 10.69 -3.66 10.23
N THR A 5 10.99 -3.26 9.00
CA THR A 5 11.53 -1.91 8.74
C THR A 5 10.58 -0.83 9.29
N PRO A 6 11.08 0.34 9.69
CA PRO A 6 10.22 1.43 10.19
C PRO A 6 9.04 1.78 9.27
N ALA A 7 9.25 1.79 7.95
CA ALA A 7 8.19 2.04 6.97
C ALA A 7 7.13 0.92 6.93
N MET A 8 7.55 -0.34 7.05
CA MET A 8 6.62 -1.46 7.08
C MET A 8 5.82 -1.51 8.40
N GLN A 9 6.44 -1.13 9.51
CA GLN A 9 5.71 -0.98 10.79
C GLN A 9 4.65 0.12 10.66
N GLN A 10 5.01 1.28 10.08
CA GLN A 10 4.05 2.36 9.79
C GLN A 10 2.90 1.89 8.88
N TYR A 11 3.19 1.10 7.84
CA TYR A 11 2.15 0.50 6.99
C TYR A 11 1.18 -0.36 7.79
N ILE A 12 1.69 -1.29 8.62
CA ILE A 12 0.88 -2.19 9.44
C ILE A 12 -0.02 -1.40 10.39
N ASP A 13 0.52 -0.35 11.01
CA ASP A 13 -0.23 0.46 11.96
C ASP A 13 -1.31 1.33 11.30
N ILE A 14 -1.09 1.79 10.07
CA ILE A 14 -2.13 2.45 9.26
C ILE A 14 -3.17 1.43 8.79
N LYS A 15 -2.75 0.25 8.34
CA LYS A 15 -3.65 -0.82 7.88
C LYS A 15 -4.62 -1.28 8.96
N LYS A 16 -4.19 -1.32 10.24
CA LYS A 16 -5.09 -1.62 11.37
C LYS A 16 -6.28 -0.66 11.50
N GLN A 17 -6.12 0.59 11.06
CA GLN A 17 -7.19 1.60 11.09
C GLN A 17 -8.22 1.41 9.96
N CYS A 18 -7.87 0.64 8.92
CA CYS A 18 -8.68 0.39 7.74
C CYS A 18 -8.57 -1.09 7.31
N ALA A 19 -8.80 -2.00 8.26
CA ALA A 19 -8.53 -3.43 8.08
C ALA A 19 -9.32 -4.06 6.92
N ASP A 20 -10.50 -3.51 6.60
CA ASP A 20 -11.41 -3.94 5.55
C ASP A 20 -11.17 -3.28 4.17
N CYS A 21 -10.21 -2.36 4.08
CA CYS A 21 -9.90 -1.61 2.85
C CYS A 21 -8.58 -2.08 2.23
N ILE A 22 -8.47 -2.15 0.91
CA ILE A 22 -7.17 -2.25 0.24
C ILE A 22 -6.41 -0.95 0.50
N LEU A 23 -5.25 -1.03 1.17
CA LEU A 23 -4.44 0.14 1.49
C LEU A 23 -3.41 0.42 0.39
N PHE A 24 -3.55 1.59 -0.25
CA PHE A 24 -2.54 2.19 -1.12
C PHE A 24 -1.68 3.15 -0.29
N PHE A 25 -0.46 2.73 -0.01
CA PHE A 25 0.48 3.43 0.85
C PHE A 25 1.55 4.13 0.01
N ARG A 26 1.58 5.47 0.04
CA ARG A 26 2.47 6.24 -0.83
C ARG A 26 3.93 6.06 -0.44
N MET A 27 4.73 5.52 -1.34
CA MET A 27 6.18 5.40 -1.21
C MET A 27 6.86 6.08 -2.39
N GLY A 28 7.18 7.36 -2.22
CA GLY A 28 7.73 8.18 -3.30
C GLY A 28 6.71 8.35 -4.42
N ASP A 29 7.09 7.91 -5.62
CA ASP A 29 6.29 8.02 -6.84
C ASP A 29 5.32 6.84 -7.07
N PHE A 30 5.18 5.94 -6.10
CA PHE A 30 4.28 4.81 -6.16
C PHE A 30 3.31 4.77 -4.99
N TYR A 31 2.12 4.25 -5.23
CA TYR A 31 1.33 3.62 -4.19
C TYR A 31 1.68 2.15 -4.15
N GLU A 32 2.22 1.71 -3.01
CA GLU A 32 2.52 0.30 -2.76
C GLU A 32 1.43 -0.28 -1.85
N THR A 33 1.15 -1.56 -2.07
CA THR A 33 0.29 -2.35 -1.22
C THR A 33 0.99 -3.68 -0.90
N PHE A 34 0.69 -4.25 0.27
CA PHE A 34 1.43 -5.39 0.81
C PHE A 34 0.52 -6.51 1.31
N PHE A 35 1.10 -7.70 1.52
CA PHE A 35 0.42 -8.88 2.06
C PHE A 35 -0.78 -9.31 1.20
N GLU A 36 -1.96 -9.53 1.79
CA GLU A 36 -3.15 -9.95 1.05
C GLU A 36 -3.68 -8.86 0.11
N ASP A 37 -3.57 -7.58 0.51
CA ASP A 37 -3.97 -6.46 -0.34
C ASP A 37 -3.18 -6.47 -1.66
N ALA A 38 -1.89 -6.81 -1.62
CA ALA A 38 -1.06 -6.95 -2.81
C ALA A 38 -1.53 -8.06 -3.75
N LYS A 39 -1.91 -9.21 -3.20
CA LYS A 39 -2.41 -10.35 -4.00
C LYS A 39 -3.74 -10.00 -4.66
N ILE A 40 -4.64 -9.36 -3.93
CA ILE A 40 -5.95 -8.92 -4.44
C ILE A 40 -5.76 -7.86 -5.52
N ALA A 41 -5.00 -6.81 -5.23
CA ALA A 41 -4.74 -5.72 -6.16
C ALA A 41 -4.05 -6.23 -7.43
N SER A 42 -3.02 -7.08 -7.31
CA SER A 42 -2.36 -7.68 -8.46
C SER A 42 -3.33 -8.44 -9.35
N LYS A 43 -4.19 -9.27 -8.77
CA LYS A 43 -5.16 -10.07 -9.52
C LYS A 43 -6.21 -9.23 -10.24
N ILE A 44 -6.80 -8.23 -9.56
CA ILE A 44 -7.90 -7.43 -10.12
C ILE A 44 -7.39 -6.38 -11.12
N LEU A 45 -6.24 -5.80 -10.83
CA LEU A 45 -5.68 -4.69 -11.60
C LEU A 45 -4.67 -5.13 -12.66
N ASP A 46 -4.40 -6.43 -12.74
CA ASP A 46 -3.39 -7.03 -13.62
C ASP A 46 -1.99 -6.41 -13.40
N LEU A 47 -1.60 -6.29 -12.13
CA LEU A 47 -0.30 -5.77 -11.75
C LEU A 47 0.67 -6.91 -11.49
N VAL A 48 1.95 -6.66 -11.72
CA VAL A 48 3.01 -7.60 -11.35
C VAL A 48 3.02 -7.77 -9.82
N LEU A 49 2.72 -8.98 -9.34
CA LEU A 49 2.96 -9.34 -7.95
C LEU A 49 4.44 -9.63 -7.75
N THR A 50 5.07 -8.87 -6.87
CA THR A 50 6.46 -9.09 -6.46
C THR A 50 6.54 -9.25 -4.96
N SER A 51 7.75 -9.19 -4.40
CA SER A 51 7.92 -9.19 -2.95
C SER A 51 9.01 -8.23 -2.49
N LYS A 52 8.81 -7.70 -1.30
CA LYS A 52 9.80 -6.93 -0.56
C LYS A 52 10.71 -7.90 0.21
N ASN A 53 12.01 -7.64 0.18
CA ASN A 53 13.05 -8.52 0.73
C ASN A 53 12.98 -9.95 0.15
N LYS A 54 13.12 -10.07 -1.17
CA LYS A 54 13.01 -11.34 -1.92
C LYS A 54 13.89 -12.46 -1.35
N ASP A 55 15.09 -12.11 -0.89
CA ASP A 55 16.08 -13.07 -0.38
C ASP A 55 15.94 -13.36 1.12
N SER A 56 14.90 -12.84 1.77
CA SER A 56 14.63 -13.13 3.19
C SER A 56 13.82 -14.41 3.37
N GLU A 57 13.91 -15.02 4.55
CA GLU A 57 13.11 -16.21 4.90
C GLU A 57 11.60 -15.96 4.80
N ASN A 58 11.15 -14.70 4.90
CA ASN A 58 9.74 -14.32 4.88
C ASN A 58 9.50 -13.13 3.93
N PRO A 59 9.51 -13.35 2.60
CA PRO A 59 9.29 -12.29 1.63
C PRO A 59 7.85 -11.77 1.72
N ILE A 60 7.68 -10.44 1.72
CA ILE A 60 6.36 -9.82 1.87
C ILE A 60 5.78 -9.56 0.47
N PRO A 61 4.63 -10.14 0.10
CA PRO A 61 3.97 -9.85 -1.19
C PRO A 61 3.74 -8.35 -1.36
N MET A 62 4.01 -7.85 -2.55
CA MET A 62 3.97 -6.42 -2.88
C MET A 62 3.46 -6.22 -4.30
N ALA A 63 2.59 -5.24 -4.48
CA ALA A 63 2.20 -4.72 -5.79
C ALA A 63 2.17 -3.19 -5.71
N GLY A 64 2.39 -2.51 -6.84
CA GLY A 64 2.47 -1.06 -6.87
C GLY A 64 1.93 -0.46 -8.15
N ILE A 65 1.46 0.78 -8.03
CA ILE A 65 0.99 1.61 -9.15
C ILE A 65 1.65 2.98 -9.07
N PRO A 66 1.97 3.62 -10.21
CA PRO A 66 2.47 4.99 -10.18
C PRO A 66 1.43 5.95 -9.58
N TYR A 67 1.86 6.85 -8.69
CA TYR A 67 0.94 7.66 -7.87
C TYR A 67 -0.01 8.50 -8.74
N HIS A 68 0.50 9.09 -9.81
CA HIS A 68 -0.25 9.90 -10.77
C HIS A 68 -1.25 9.11 -11.63
N SER A 69 -1.22 7.78 -11.54
CA SER A 69 -2.14 6.91 -12.28
C SER A 69 -3.22 6.27 -11.39
N VAL A 70 -3.21 6.53 -10.07
CA VAL A 70 -4.06 5.84 -9.09
C VAL A 70 -5.55 5.93 -9.39
N ASP A 71 -6.01 7.09 -9.88
CA ASP A 71 -7.41 7.36 -10.18
C ASP A 71 -7.98 6.44 -11.27
N LYS A 72 -7.11 5.87 -12.12
CA LYS A 72 -7.50 4.91 -13.15
C LYS A 72 -7.71 3.50 -12.60
N TYR A 73 -7.11 3.18 -11.46
CA TYR A 73 -7.14 1.83 -10.87
C TYR A 73 -8.20 1.69 -9.78
N ILE A 74 -8.45 2.75 -8.99
CA ILE A 74 -9.44 2.73 -7.91
C ILE A 74 -10.82 2.25 -8.40
N PRO A 75 -11.41 2.78 -9.50
CA PRO A 75 -12.75 2.37 -9.92
C PRO A 75 -12.88 0.86 -10.19
N LYS A 76 -11.79 0.21 -10.64
CA LYS A 76 -11.78 -1.24 -10.85
C LYS A 76 -11.86 -2.00 -9.54
N LEU A 77 -11.16 -1.58 -8.48
CA LEU A 77 -11.27 -2.23 -7.17
C LEU A 77 -12.67 -2.05 -6.57
N ILE A 78 -13.20 -0.83 -6.69
CA ILE A 78 -14.53 -0.45 -6.22
C ILE A 78 -15.62 -1.27 -6.91
N SER A 79 -15.54 -1.44 -8.24
CA SER A 79 -16.50 -2.25 -9.00
C SER A 79 -16.46 -3.74 -8.66
N HIS A 80 -15.37 -4.22 -8.04
CA HIS A 80 -15.24 -5.59 -7.54
C HIS A 80 -15.62 -5.70 -6.05
N GLY A 81 -16.22 -4.66 -5.46
CA GLY A 81 -16.73 -4.65 -4.09
C GLY A 81 -15.67 -4.39 -3.02
N HIS A 82 -14.47 -3.95 -3.38
CA HIS A 82 -13.42 -3.62 -2.42
C HIS A 82 -13.45 -2.14 -2.04
N LYS A 83 -13.35 -1.83 -0.75
CA LYS A 83 -13.02 -0.48 -0.28
C LYS A 83 -11.54 -0.20 -0.50
N VAL A 84 -11.18 1.05 -0.78
CA VAL A 84 -9.79 1.48 -1.00
C VAL A 84 -9.45 2.63 -0.07
N ALA A 85 -8.33 2.52 0.66
CA ALA A 85 -7.79 3.59 1.49
C ALA A 85 -6.52 4.15 0.86
N ILE A 86 -6.39 5.47 0.78
CA ILE A 86 -5.21 6.17 0.28
C ILE A 86 -4.46 6.75 1.49
N ALA A 87 -3.24 6.28 1.71
CA ALA A 87 -2.33 6.86 2.70
C ALA A 87 -1.24 7.69 2.01
N GLU A 88 -1.27 8.99 2.26
CA GLU A 88 -0.40 9.98 1.65
C GLU A 88 0.80 10.33 2.53
N GLN A 89 1.87 10.83 1.89
CA GLN A 89 2.99 11.43 2.61
C GLN A 89 2.59 12.84 3.09
N THR A 90 2.60 13.05 4.40
CA THR A 90 2.20 14.32 5.01
C THR A 90 3.39 15.22 5.35
N THR A 91 4.61 14.71 5.20
CA THR A 91 5.85 15.45 5.41
C THR A 91 6.82 15.21 4.26
N ASP A 92 7.69 16.18 4.01
CA ASP A 92 8.77 16.05 3.05
C ASP A 92 9.81 15.00 3.51
N PRO A 93 10.45 14.27 2.59
CA PRO A 93 11.51 13.34 2.92
C PRO A 93 12.74 14.07 3.45
N ILE A 94 13.09 13.78 4.71
CA ILE A 94 14.30 14.28 5.36
C ILE A 94 15.28 13.12 5.51
N PRO A 95 16.54 13.24 5.06
CA PRO A 95 17.55 12.19 5.22
C PRO A 95 17.64 11.70 6.67
N GLY A 96 17.60 10.36 6.84
CA GLY A 96 17.68 9.72 8.16
C GLY A 96 16.39 9.73 8.99
N LYS A 97 15.30 10.38 8.52
CA LYS A 97 14.00 10.40 9.19
C LYS A 97 12.94 9.67 8.35
N ILE A 98 12.08 8.90 9.01
CA ILE A 98 10.92 8.30 8.35
C ILE A 98 9.92 9.39 7.95
N VAL A 99 9.41 9.30 6.72
CA VAL A 99 8.31 10.16 6.24
C VAL A 99 7.02 9.82 6.99
N GLU A 100 6.30 10.84 7.43
CA GLU A 100 5.00 10.66 8.07
C GLU A 100 3.92 10.40 7.02
N ARG A 101 3.02 9.46 7.32
CA ARG A 101 1.92 9.11 6.43
C ARG A 101 0.62 8.99 7.19
N LYS A 102 -0.47 9.37 6.54
CA LYS A 102 -1.83 9.30 7.09
C LYS A 102 -2.82 8.96 5.99
N ILE A 103 -3.90 8.29 6.37
CA ILE A 103 -5.04 8.09 5.46
C ILE A 103 -5.65 9.45 5.17
N THR A 104 -5.70 9.84 3.90
CA THR A 104 -6.32 11.09 3.45
C THR A 104 -7.69 10.85 2.85
N GLN A 105 -7.94 9.64 2.33
CA GLN A 105 -9.18 9.29 1.67
C GLN A 105 -9.51 7.81 1.86
N ILE A 106 -10.80 7.50 2.06
CA ILE A 106 -11.36 6.16 1.98
C ILE A 106 -12.47 6.20 0.94
N ILE A 107 -12.44 5.26 -0.01
CA ILE A 107 -13.33 5.18 -1.16
C ILE A 107 -14.07 3.85 -1.06
N THR A 108 -15.39 3.90 -1.11
CA THR A 108 -16.27 2.73 -0.95
C THR A 108 -17.09 2.51 -2.22
N PRO A 109 -17.56 1.26 -2.46
CA PRO A 109 -18.55 0.94 -3.49
C PRO A 109 -19.82 1.79 -3.45
#